data_AF-A0A6J8C7M6-F1
#
_entry.id   AF-A0A6J8C7M6-F1
#
_cell.length_a   1.000
_cell.length_b   1.000
_cell.length_c   1.000
_cell.angle_alpha   90.00
_cell.angle_beta   90.00
_cell.angle_gamma   90.00
#
_symmetry.space_group_name_H-M   'P 1'
#
loop_
_entity.id
_entity.type
_entity.pdbx_description
1 polymer ?
#
loop_
_entity_poly.entity_id
_entity_poly.type
_entity_poly.pdbx_seq_one_letter_code
_entity_poly.pdbx_strand_id
1 'polypeptide(L)'
;MELFYTEQKNVLLQYSLPSLEELLASLPTKIKWKQTVRYAINTFWSNRFRSLSKEKSTLNRLCTDTINIGEIHPVWKIASEIPGDTKKTITKARILTGTYLLQATKAKFNIGNTDPICPLCKLEEENLQHFLTKCPTLEGVRRTFYAPINTGCNQ
;
A
#
# COMPACT_ATOMS: atom_id res chain seq x y z
N MET A 1 11.47 -32.87 24.04
CA MET A 1 11.89 -33.05 22.63
C MET A 1 10.71 -33.01 21.66
N GLU A 2 9.57 -33.65 21.96
CA GLU A 2 8.40 -33.69 21.06
C GLU A 2 7.77 -32.31 20.74
N LEU A 3 7.73 -31.39 21.72
CA LEU A 3 7.19 -30.04 21.51
C LEU A 3 7.99 -29.24 20.47
N PHE A 4 9.33 -29.34 20.52
CA PHE A 4 10.22 -28.63 19.60
C PHE A 4 10.07 -29.11 18.16
N TYR A 5 9.96 -30.43 17.97
CA TYR A 5 9.75 -31.02 16.64
C TYR A 5 8.39 -30.61 16.05
N THR A 6 7.37 -30.51 16.90
CA THR A 6 6.02 -30.07 16.51
C THR A 6 6.01 -28.60 16.06
N GLU A 7 6.70 -27.72 16.79
CA GLU A 7 6.82 -26.31 16.42
C GLU A 7 7.54 -26.12 15.08
N GLN A 8 8.65 -26.83 14.86
CA GLN A 8 9.38 -26.78 13.60
C GLN A 8 8.54 -27.23 12.42
N LYS A 9 7.82 -28.35 12.58
CA LYS A 9 6.91 -28.87 11.56
C LYS A 9 5.83 -27.85 11.21
N ASN A 10 5.25 -27.20 12.20
CA ASN A 10 4.22 -26.17 11.98
C ASN A 10 4.75 -24.97 11.20
N VAL A 11 5.98 -24.51 11.49
CA VAL A 11 6.61 -23.41 10.75
C VAL A 11 6.86 -23.80 9.29
N LEU A 12 7.41 -24.99 9.04
CA LEU A 12 7.66 -25.47 7.68
C LEU A 12 6.35 -25.54 6.88
N LEU A 13 5.29 -26.08 7.48
CA LEU A 13 3.97 -26.16 6.86
C LEU A 13 3.37 -24.78 6.59
N GLN A 14 3.43 -23.85 7.56
CA GLN A 14 2.87 -22.51 7.43
C GLN A 14 3.43 -21.76 6.22
N TYR A 15 4.72 -21.89 5.96
CA TYR A 15 5.40 -21.23 4.86
C TYR A 15 5.52 -22.10 3.60
N SER A 16 4.88 -23.28 3.59
CA SER A 16 4.97 -24.26 2.50
C SER A 16 6.43 -24.59 2.12
N LEU A 17 7.29 -24.71 3.14
CA LEU A 17 8.67 -25.11 3.01
C LEU A 17 8.79 -26.64 2.98
N PRO A 18 9.89 -27.18 2.41
CA PRO A 18 10.16 -28.61 2.41
C PRO A 18 10.12 -29.20 3.82
N SER A 19 9.62 -30.43 3.94
CA SER A 19 9.59 -31.15 5.21
C SER A 19 11.01 -31.45 5.70
N LEU A 20 11.14 -31.81 6.97
CA LEU A 20 12.46 -32.17 7.51
C LEU A 20 13.02 -33.40 6.79
N GLU A 21 12.18 -34.38 6.46
CA GLU A 21 12.55 -35.58 5.72
C GLU A 21 13.07 -35.24 4.31
N GLU A 22 12.40 -34.33 3.60
CA GLU A 22 12.83 -33.86 2.28
C GLU A 22 14.17 -33.12 2.33
N LEU A 23 14.38 -32.32 3.39
CA LEU A 23 15.64 -31.60 3.62
C LEU A 23 16.79 -32.56 3.93
N LEU A 24 16.55 -33.60 4.72
CA LEU A 24 17.54 -34.63 5.02
C LEU A 24 17.87 -35.49 3.80
N ALA A 25 16.87 -35.77 2.95
CA ALA A 25 17.06 -36.48 1.69
C ALA A 25 17.86 -35.66 0.66
N SER A 26 17.75 -34.33 0.69
CA SER A 26 18.45 -33.45 -0.26
C SER A 26 18.91 -32.15 0.40
N LEU A 27 20.07 -32.20 1.07
CA LEU A 27 20.58 -31.08 1.85
C LEU A 27 20.91 -29.86 0.96
N PRO A 28 20.18 -28.74 1.09
CA PRO A 28 20.51 -27.53 0.35
C PRO A 28 21.77 -26.87 0.92
N THR A 29 22.50 -26.14 0.09
CA THR A 29 23.56 -25.26 0.59
C THR A 29 22.95 -24.18 1.50
N LYS A 30 23.73 -23.71 2.49
CA LYS A 30 23.29 -22.63 3.41
C LYS A 30 22.75 -21.39 2.67
N ILE A 31 23.37 -21.03 1.54
CA ILE A 31 22.95 -19.89 0.72
C ILE A 31 21.60 -20.16 0.07
N LYS A 32 21.46 -21.31 -0.62
CA LYS A 32 20.21 -21.71 -1.28
C LYS A 32 19.08 -21.82 -0.27
N TRP A 33 19.33 -22.42 0.90
CA TRP A 33 18.35 -22.53 1.96
C TRP A 33 17.86 -21.17 2.46
N LYS A 34 18.79 -20.24 2.74
CA LYS A 34 18.42 -18.86 3.13
C LYS A 34 17.57 -18.16 2.08
N GLN A 35 17.88 -18.35 0.80
CA GLN A 35 17.10 -17.78 -0.30
C GLN A 35 15.69 -18.39 -0.35
N THR A 36 15.56 -19.72 -0.25
CA THR A 36 14.27 -20.42 -0.21
C THR A 36 13.41 -19.94 0.95
N VAL A 37 13.97 -19.90 2.16
CA VAL A 37 13.24 -19.45 3.37
C VAL A 37 12.80 -17.99 3.22
N ARG A 38 13.69 -17.10 2.77
CA ARG A 38 13.35 -15.69 2.55
C ARG A 38 12.23 -15.53 1.51
N TYR A 39 12.31 -16.25 0.40
CA TYR A 39 11.29 -16.22 -0.64
C TYR A 39 9.93 -16.71 -0.12
N ALA A 40 9.90 -17.83 0.60
CA ALA A 40 8.68 -18.41 1.16
C ALA A 40 8.01 -17.45 2.16
N ILE A 41 8.79 -16.90 3.10
CA ILE A 41 8.29 -15.92 4.09
C ILE A 41 7.74 -14.68 3.40
N ASN A 42 8.51 -14.09 2.47
CA ASN A 42 8.08 -12.88 1.77
C ASN A 42 6.82 -13.12 0.93
N THR A 43 6.73 -14.26 0.24
CA THR A 43 5.57 -14.63 -0.57
C THR A 43 4.33 -14.83 0.30
N PHE A 44 4.47 -15.60 1.39
CA PHE A 44 3.38 -15.84 2.34
C PHE A 44 2.82 -14.51 2.88
N TRP A 45 3.69 -13.64 3.39
CA TRP A 45 3.25 -12.37 3.97
C TRP A 45 2.74 -11.38 2.93
N SER A 46 3.29 -11.37 1.71
CA SER A 46 2.76 -10.55 0.60
C SER A 46 1.35 -10.98 0.24
N ASN A 47 1.11 -12.28 0.08
CA ASN A 47 -0.21 -12.83 -0.24
C ASN A 47 -1.20 -12.59 0.90
N ARG A 48 -0.78 -12.83 2.14
CA ARG A 48 -1.60 -12.56 3.32
C ARG A 48 -1.97 -11.09 3.42
N PHE A 49 -1.01 -10.18 3.22
CA PHE A 49 -1.26 -8.75 3.23
C PHE A 49 -2.26 -8.34 2.14
N ARG A 50 -2.10 -8.83 0.91
CA ARG A 50 -3.04 -8.58 -0.20
C ARG A 50 -4.45 -9.08 0.11
N SER A 51 -4.58 -10.25 0.75
CA SER A 51 -5.88 -10.76 1.19
C SER A 51 -6.52 -9.84 2.21
N LEU A 52 -5.79 -9.51 3.28
CA LEU A 52 -6.28 -8.64 4.35
C LEU A 52 -6.60 -7.23 3.85
N SER A 53 -5.87 -6.73 2.85
CA SER A 53 -6.11 -5.40 2.32
C SER A 53 -7.42 -5.31 1.55
N LYS A 54 -7.87 -6.40 0.89
CA LYS A 54 -9.18 -6.45 0.21
C LYS A 54 -10.35 -6.33 1.18
N GLU A 55 -10.15 -6.73 2.44
CA GLU A 55 -11.16 -6.60 3.50
C GLU A 55 -11.25 -5.18 4.08
N LYS A 56 -10.27 -4.32 3.80
CA LYS A 56 -10.18 -2.97 4.37
C LYS A 56 -10.58 -1.93 3.32
N SER A 57 -11.79 -1.39 3.45
CA SER A 57 -12.32 -0.35 2.54
C SER A 57 -11.43 0.90 2.45
N THR A 58 -10.70 1.23 3.52
CA THR A 58 -9.73 2.34 3.54
C THR A 58 -8.55 2.13 2.60
N LEU A 59 -8.25 0.89 2.20
CA LEU A 59 -7.15 0.55 1.30
C LEU A 59 -7.60 0.39 -0.17
N ASN A 60 -8.89 0.53 -0.48
CA ASN A 60 -9.44 0.31 -1.83
C ASN A 60 -8.81 1.19 -2.92
N ARG A 61 -8.20 2.32 -2.56
CA ARG A 61 -7.55 3.24 -3.51
C ARG A 61 -6.04 3.03 -3.60
N LEU A 62 -5.48 2.17 -2.76
CA LEU A 62 -4.07 1.80 -2.81
C LEU A 62 -3.94 0.59 -3.75
N CYS A 63 -2.95 0.61 -4.64
CA CYS A 63 -2.69 -0.52 -5.53
C CYS A 63 -2.03 -1.67 -4.75
N THR A 64 -2.84 -2.43 -4.03
CA THR A 64 -2.38 -3.47 -3.10
C THR A 64 -1.73 -4.66 -3.81
N ASP A 65 -2.06 -4.89 -5.09
CA ASP A 65 -1.45 -5.95 -5.91
C ASP A 65 0.05 -5.74 -6.12
N THR A 66 0.54 -4.49 -6.07
CA THR A 66 1.96 -4.16 -6.21
C THR A 66 2.76 -4.31 -4.91
N ILE A 67 2.11 -4.67 -3.80
CA ILE A 67 2.79 -4.82 -2.50
C ILE A 67 3.55 -6.13 -2.47
N ASN A 68 4.86 -6.04 -2.29
CA ASN A 68 5.76 -7.15 -2.00
C ASN A 68 6.50 -6.86 -0.69
N ILE A 69 6.58 -7.85 0.18
CA ILE A 69 7.36 -7.74 1.41
C ILE A 69 8.84 -7.61 1.09
N GLY A 70 9.46 -6.58 1.66
CA GLY A 70 10.85 -6.21 1.39
C GLY A 70 11.02 -5.17 0.28
N GLU A 71 9.93 -4.79 -0.41
CA GLU A 71 9.93 -3.72 -1.41
C GLU A 71 9.17 -2.49 -0.91
N ILE A 72 9.59 -1.33 -1.38
CA ILE A 72 8.97 -0.05 -1.06
C ILE A 72 7.74 0.14 -1.96
N HIS A 73 6.56 0.36 -1.37
CA HIS A 73 5.34 0.62 -2.13
C HIS A 73 5.49 1.88 -3.00
N PRO A 74 4.93 1.90 -4.24
CA PRO A 74 5.09 3.02 -5.19
C PRO A 74 4.78 4.41 -4.62
N VAL A 75 3.85 4.52 -3.67
CA VAL A 75 3.53 5.78 -2.98
C VAL A 75 4.78 6.41 -2.35
N TRP A 76 5.68 5.59 -1.82
CA TRP A 76 6.88 6.03 -1.10
C TRP A 76 8.10 6.23 -1.99
N LYS A 77 8.06 5.84 -3.27
CA LYS A 77 9.21 5.99 -4.19
C LYS A 77 9.60 7.44 -4.47
N ILE A 78 8.68 8.37 -4.26
CA ILE A 78 8.90 9.82 -4.45
C ILE A 78 9.48 10.47 -3.18
N ALA A 79 9.46 9.76 -2.04
CA ALA A 79 10.06 10.28 -0.82
C ALA A 79 11.58 10.35 -0.98
N SER A 80 12.11 11.56 -1.10
CA SER A 80 13.53 11.85 -1.08
C SER A 80 13.96 12.29 0.32
N GLU A 81 15.27 12.49 0.51
CA GLU A 81 15.82 13.07 1.75
C GLU A 81 15.36 14.51 2.01
N ILE A 82 14.71 15.14 1.02
CA ILE A 82 14.17 16.49 1.14
C ILE A 82 12.90 16.47 2.01
N PRO A 83 12.84 17.22 3.13
CA PRO A 83 11.69 17.20 4.04
C PRO A 83 10.35 17.51 3.37
N GLY A 84 10.35 18.35 2.32
CA GLY A 84 9.17 18.69 1.54
C GLY A 84 8.56 17.49 0.80
N ASP A 85 9.39 16.60 0.27
CA ASP A 85 8.92 15.44 -0.50
C ASP A 85 8.39 14.34 0.41
N THR A 86 8.98 14.19 1.61
CA THR A 86 8.42 13.34 2.67
C THR A 86 7.02 13.81 3.06
N LYS A 87 6.82 15.12 3.31
CA LYS A 87 5.50 15.67 3.63
C LYS A 87 4.47 15.43 2.52
N LYS A 88 4.83 15.69 1.25
CA LYS A 88 3.96 15.42 0.10
C LYS A 88 3.57 13.94 0.04
N THR A 89 4.52 13.05 0.26
CA THR A 89 4.30 11.61 0.22
C THR A 89 3.38 11.13 1.35
N ILE A 90 3.56 11.63 2.57
CA ILE A 90 2.65 11.37 3.69
C ILE A 90 1.24 11.83 3.36
N THR A 91 1.08 13.04 2.79
CA THR A 91 -0.23 13.54 2.36
C THR A 91 -0.84 12.64 1.29
N LYS A 92 -0.09 12.20 0.28
CA LYS A 92 -0.57 11.23 -0.73
C LYS A 92 -1.06 9.94 -0.08
N ALA A 93 -0.27 9.36 0.83
CA ALA A 93 -0.65 8.15 1.55
C ALA A 93 -1.95 8.36 2.36
N ARG A 94 -2.11 9.51 3.02
CA ARG A 94 -3.34 9.85 3.76
C ARG A 94 -4.55 9.97 2.84
N ILE A 95 -4.40 10.57 1.67
CA ILE A 95 -5.47 10.68 0.68
C ILE A 95 -5.89 9.29 0.18
N LEU A 96 -4.92 8.45 -0.19
CA LEU A 96 -5.18 7.09 -0.68
C LEU A 96 -5.82 6.20 0.39
N THR A 97 -5.43 6.38 1.66
CA THR A 97 -5.99 5.62 2.79
C THR A 97 -7.28 6.23 3.37
N GLY A 98 -7.76 7.35 2.82
CA GLY A 98 -8.96 8.05 3.30
C GLY A 98 -8.80 8.71 4.67
N THR A 99 -7.58 8.86 5.17
CA THR A 99 -7.27 9.50 6.46
C THR A 99 -6.94 10.99 6.32
N TYR A 100 -6.86 11.51 5.10
CA TYR A 100 -6.73 12.95 4.85
C TYR A 100 -8.07 13.66 5.04
N LEU A 101 -8.10 14.65 5.93
CA LEU A 101 -9.29 15.43 6.24
C LEU A 101 -9.48 16.57 5.21
N LEU A 102 -10.36 16.34 4.25
CA LEU A 102 -10.82 17.37 3.31
C LEU A 102 -11.87 18.29 3.96
N GLN A 103 -12.13 19.48 3.39
CA GLN A 103 -13.08 20.42 3.98
C GLN A 103 -14.48 19.83 4.16
N ALA A 104 -15.00 19.09 3.18
CA ALA A 104 -16.31 18.44 3.32
C ALA A 104 -16.35 17.46 4.50
N THR A 105 -15.24 16.75 4.77
CA THR A 105 -15.12 15.87 5.94
C THR A 105 -15.04 16.68 7.23
N LYS A 106 -14.24 17.75 7.27
CA LYS A 106 -14.12 18.61 8.46
C LYS A 106 -15.44 19.28 8.82
N ALA A 107 -16.17 19.82 7.84
CA ALA A 107 -17.47 20.44 8.03
C ALA A 107 -18.52 19.47 8.61
N LYS A 108 -18.45 18.18 8.24
CA LYS A 108 -19.34 17.14 8.79
C LYS A 108 -19.07 16.83 10.27
N PHE A 109 -17.80 16.90 10.72
CA PHE A 109 -17.43 16.57 12.10
C PHE A 109 -17.35 17.79 13.03
N ASN A 110 -17.06 18.97 12.50
CA ASN A 110 -17.05 20.22 13.25
C ASN A 110 -18.35 20.99 13.02
N ILE A 111 -19.33 20.79 13.92
CA ILE A 111 -20.61 21.49 13.88
C ILE A 111 -20.37 23.00 14.04
N GLY A 112 -20.40 23.74 12.93
CA GLY A 112 -20.63 25.20 12.91
C GLY A 112 -19.51 26.12 12.41
N ASN A 113 -18.26 25.67 12.25
CA ASN A 113 -17.13 26.58 11.99
C ASN A 113 -16.22 26.21 10.81
N THR A 114 -16.58 25.23 9.99
CA THR A 114 -15.77 24.86 8.81
C THR A 114 -16.62 24.91 7.55
N ASP A 115 -16.22 25.77 6.61
CA ASP A 115 -16.81 25.85 5.27
C ASP A 115 -16.40 24.61 4.46
N PRO A 116 -17.35 23.80 3.93
CA PRO A 116 -17.05 22.63 3.13
C PRO A 116 -16.47 22.96 1.75
N ILE A 117 -16.55 24.22 1.30
CA ILE A 117 -16.08 24.67 -0.02
C ILE A 117 -14.57 24.48 -0.17
N CYS A 118 -14.13 24.09 -1.36
CA CYS A 118 -12.72 23.94 -1.67
C CYS A 118 -11.96 25.26 -1.52
N PRO A 119 -10.90 25.30 -0.68
CA PRO A 119 -10.15 26.53 -0.45
C PRO A 119 -9.30 26.94 -1.66
N LEU A 120 -9.05 26.02 -2.61
CA LEU A 120 -8.22 26.24 -3.79
C LEU A 120 -8.99 26.88 -4.94
N CYS A 121 -10.22 26.43 -5.21
CA CYS A 121 -11.01 26.93 -6.33
C CYS A 121 -12.22 27.78 -5.90
N LYS A 122 -12.72 27.58 -4.67
CA LYS A 122 -13.90 28.25 -4.11
C LYS A 122 -15.21 28.04 -4.91
N LEU A 123 -15.31 26.95 -5.68
CA LEU A 123 -16.47 26.69 -6.56
C LEU A 123 -17.43 25.62 -6.03
N GLU A 124 -16.93 24.52 -5.49
CA GLU A 124 -17.75 23.41 -4.97
C GLU A 124 -17.11 22.81 -3.71
N GLU A 125 -17.85 21.93 -3.03
CA GLU A 125 -17.38 21.24 -1.82
C GLU A 125 -16.09 20.43 -2.07
N GLU A 126 -15.13 20.53 -1.15
CA GLU A 126 -13.91 19.72 -1.20
C GLU A 126 -14.19 18.32 -0.68
N ASN A 127 -14.77 17.49 -1.54
CA ASN A 127 -14.72 16.05 -1.38
C ASN A 127 -13.57 15.45 -2.20
N LEU A 128 -13.32 14.16 -2.02
CA LEU A 128 -12.18 13.52 -2.67
C LEU A 128 -12.28 13.54 -4.20
N GLN A 129 -13.48 13.34 -4.74
CA GLN A 129 -13.70 13.37 -6.17
C GLN A 129 -13.38 14.76 -6.74
N HIS A 130 -13.85 15.83 -6.07
CA HIS A 130 -13.48 17.19 -6.44
C HIS A 130 -11.96 17.38 -6.44
N PHE A 131 -11.31 17.07 -5.31
CA PHE A 131 -9.88 17.25 -5.13
C PHE A 131 -9.06 16.50 -6.19
N LEU A 132 -9.38 15.23 -6.44
CA LEU A 132 -8.61 14.37 -7.33
C LEU A 132 -8.92 14.56 -8.81
N THR A 133 -10.12 15.01 -9.20
CA THR A 133 -10.55 14.95 -10.62
C THR A 133 -11.19 16.22 -11.15
N LYS A 134 -11.78 17.09 -10.31
CA LYS A 134 -12.58 18.24 -10.80
C LYS A 134 -11.97 19.60 -10.52
N CYS A 135 -11.21 19.75 -9.42
CA CYS A 135 -10.69 21.04 -8.98
C CYS A 135 -9.86 21.72 -10.10
N PRO A 136 -10.28 22.87 -10.66
CA PRO A 136 -9.61 23.48 -11.81
C PRO A 136 -8.20 23.97 -11.47
N THR A 137 -7.99 24.43 -10.23
CA THR A 137 -6.67 24.86 -9.73
C THR A 137 -5.63 23.73 -9.76
N LEU A 138 -6.07 22.48 -9.70
CA LEU A 138 -5.19 21.30 -9.73
C LEU A 138 -5.05 20.69 -11.14
N GLU A 139 -5.72 21.23 -12.16
CA GLU A 139 -5.75 20.65 -13.51
C GLU A 139 -4.36 20.56 -14.14
N GLY A 140 -3.55 21.61 -14.02
CA GLY A 140 -2.17 21.62 -14.52
C GLY A 140 -1.32 20.51 -13.91
N VAL A 141 -1.50 20.25 -12.61
CA VAL A 141 -0.82 19.16 -11.90
C VAL A 141 -1.37 17.80 -12.35
N ARG A 142 -2.69 17.65 -12.52
CA ARG A 142 -3.29 16.38 -12.95
C ARG A 142 -2.83 15.96 -14.35
N ARG A 143 -2.73 16.89 -15.29
CA ARG A 143 -2.29 16.60 -16.65
C ARG A 143 -0.91 15.96 -16.71
N THR A 144 0.02 16.34 -15.82
CA THR A 144 1.35 15.71 -15.77
C THR A 144 1.30 14.24 -15.34
N PHE A 145 0.27 13.83 -14.60
CA PHE A 145 0.07 12.45 -14.16
C PHE A 145 -0.92 11.65 -15.02
N TYR A 146 -1.84 12.30 -15.75
CA TYR A 146 -2.79 11.61 -16.65
C TYR A 146 -2.24 11.36 -18.04
N ALA A 147 -1.35 12.22 -18.56
CA ALA A 147 -0.74 12.03 -19.87
C ALA A 147 -0.11 10.64 -20.10
N PRO A 148 0.55 10.00 -19.10
CA PRO A 148 1.09 8.65 -19.23
C PRO A 148 0.06 7.51 -19.17
N ILE A 149 -1.15 7.75 -18.63
CA ILE A 149 -2.15 6.69 -18.41
C ILE A 149 -2.87 6.31 -19.71
N ASN A 150 -2.99 7.25 -20.65
CA ASN A 150 -3.61 7.02 -21.96
C ASN A 150 -2.76 6.15 -22.91
N THR A 151 -1.57 5.69 -22.50
CA THR A 151 -0.66 4.92 -23.36
C THR A 151 -0.30 3.53 -22.83
N GLY A 152 -0.89 3.03 -21.72
CA GLY A 152 -0.30 1.86 -21.05
C GLY A 152 -1.15 0.91 -20.21
N CYS A 153 -2.47 1.05 -20.12
CA CYS A 153 -3.31 0.01 -19.52
C CYS A 153 -4.50 -0.29 -20.43
N ASN A 154 -4.35 -1.32 -21.27
CA ASN A 154 -5.49 -1.97 -21.89
C ASN A 154 -6.35 -2.56 -20.77
N GLN A 155 -7.61 -2.09 -20.69
CA GLN A 155 -8.67 -2.79 -19.97
C GLN A 155 -8.95 -4.14 -20.63
#